data_AF-A0A7W7DJR3-F1
#
_entry.id   AF-A0A7W7DJR3-F1
#
_cell.length_a   1.000
_cell.length_b   1.000
_cell.length_c   1.000
_cell.angle_alpha   90.00
_cell.angle_beta   90.00
_cell.angle_gamma   90.00
#
_symmetry.space_group_name_H-M   'P 1'
#
loop_
_entity.id
_entity.type
_entity.pdbx_description
1 polymer ?
#
loop_
_entity_poly.entity_id
_entity_poly.type
_entity_poly.pdbx_seq_one_letter_code
_entity_poly.pdbx_strand_id
1 'polypeptide(L)'
;MPAPPPSRRRRRPLLRADAGGHEGIAAVIAAARERFPGFEFRLTGAVDGHHGIARLSWEPVSTADGSAPVAGSDVITLDGHGRIRSVLGFLDRVPAVA
;
A
#
# COMPACT_ATOMS: atom_id res chain seq x y z
N MET A 1 17.72 -32.26 -23.83
CA MET A 1 17.53 -31.49 -22.58
C MET A 1 16.64 -30.30 -22.89
N PRO A 2 15.44 -30.18 -22.28
CA PRO A 2 14.62 -28.98 -22.43
C PRO A 2 15.26 -27.80 -21.69
N ALA A 3 15.16 -26.61 -22.27
CA ALA A 3 15.68 -25.38 -21.68
C ALA A 3 14.96 -25.05 -20.36
N PRO A 4 15.66 -24.48 -19.35
CA PRO A 4 15.03 -24.09 -18.10
C PRO A 4 13.99 -22.97 -18.36
N PRO A 5 12.88 -22.94 -17.61
CA PRO A 5 11.86 -21.90 -17.76
C PRO A 5 12.46 -20.51 -17.47
N PRO A 6 11.98 -19.46 -18.17
CA PRO A 6 12.50 -18.11 -17.96
C PRO A 6 12.28 -17.70 -16.51
N SER A 7 13.33 -17.22 -15.87
CA SER A 7 13.29 -16.73 -14.50
C SER A 7 12.25 -15.61 -14.41
N ARG A 8 11.23 -15.83 -13.58
CA ARG A 8 10.21 -14.82 -13.27
C ARG A 8 10.94 -13.63 -12.67
N ARG A 9 11.16 -12.55 -13.45
CA ARG A 9 11.73 -11.29 -12.95
C ARG A 9 10.90 -10.89 -11.73
N ARG A 10 11.45 -11.05 -10.53
CA ARG A 10 10.84 -10.51 -9.32
C ARG A 10 10.95 -8.99 -9.47
N ARG A 11 9.83 -8.33 -9.82
CA ARG A 11 9.71 -6.89 -9.63
C ARG A 11 9.95 -6.66 -8.14
N ARG A 12 11.09 -6.05 -7.78
CA ARG A 12 11.35 -5.67 -6.39
C ARG A 12 10.24 -4.69 -5.99
N PRO A 13 9.44 -4.97 -4.95
CA PRO A 13 8.43 -4.02 -4.48
C PRO A 13 9.14 -2.74 -4.03
N LEU A 14 8.60 -1.58 -4.40
CA LEU A 14 9.17 -0.28 -4.03
C LEU A 14 9.10 0.00 -2.52
N LEU A 15 8.29 -0.76 -1.77
CA LEU A 15 8.26 -0.76 -0.32
C LEU A 15 7.77 -2.13 0.16
N ARG A 16 8.60 -2.85 0.92
CA ARG A 16 8.18 -4.04 1.68
C ARG A 16 8.47 -3.74 3.14
N ALA A 17 7.45 -3.30 3.86
CA ALA A 17 7.50 -3.10 5.30
C ALA A 17 6.67 -4.20 5.98
N ASP A 18 7.23 -4.80 7.02
CA ASP A 18 6.50 -5.62 7.98
C ASP A 18 6.61 -4.89 9.31
N ALA A 19 5.48 -4.66 9.97
CA ALA A 19 5.39 -3.90 11.20
C ALA A 19 4.35 -4.51 12.12
N GLY A 20 4.71 -4.64 13.39
CA GLY A 20 3.84 -5.09 14.46
C GLY A 20 3.75 -4.06 15.57
N GLY A 21 2.57 -3.97 16.21
CA GLY A 21 2.32 -3.03 17.29
C GLY A 21 2.26 -1.57 16.86
N HIS A 22 1.78 -0.71 17.76
CA HIS A 22 1.56 0.71 17.47
C HIS A 22 2.85 1.44 17.09
N GLU A 23 3.97 1.12 17.75
CA GLU A 23 5.26 1.76 17.48
C GLU A 23 5.80 1.41 16.08
N GLY A 24 5.79 0.12 15.72
CA GLY A 24 6.22 -0.33 14.39
C GLY A 24 5.35 0.29 13.28
N ILE A 25 4.04 0.34 13.49
CA ILE A 25 3.11 0.97 12.55
C ILE A 25 3.39 2.48 12.43
N ALA A 26 3.59 3.17 13.56
CA ALA A 26 3.92 4.59 13.56
C ALA A 26 5.23 4.89 12.82
N ALA A 27 6.25 4.03 13.00
CA ALA A 27 7.52 4.15 12.30
C ALA A 27 7.37 3.98 10.78
N VAL A 28 6.57 3.01 10.31
CA VAL A 28 6.29 2.83 8.88
C VAL A 28 5.54 4.04 8.30
N ILE A 29 4.55 4.58 9.03
CA ILE A 29 3.81 5.77 8.61
C ILE A 29 4.75 6.99 8.52
N ALA A 30 5.64 7.17 9.49
CA ALA A 30 6.62 8.25 9.48
C ALA A 30 7.57 8.13 8.28
N ALA A 31 8.16 6.95 8.06
CA ALA A 31 9.04 6.69 6.91
C ALA A 31 8.32 6.90 5.57
N ALA A 32 7.04 6.53 5.46
CA ALA A 32 6.25 6.78 4.26
C ALA A 32 6.05 8.28 4.00
N ARG A 33 5.75 9.07 5.04
CA ARG A 33 5.61 10.54 4.95
C ARG A 33 6.91 11.22 4.55
N GLU A 34 8.04 10.76 5.11
CA GLU A 34 9.38 11.25 4.74
C GLU A 34 9.77 10.91 3.29
N ARG A 35 9.33 9.74 2.79
CA ARG A 35 9.61 9.33 1.41
C ARG A 35 8.77 10.08 0.37
N PHE A 36 7.58 10.54 0.74
CA PHE A 36 6.65 11.24 -0.13
C PHE A 36 6.29 12.64 0.44
N PRO A 37 7.27 13.55 0.60
CA PRO A 37 7.00 14.90 1.05
C PRO A 37 6.18 15.64 -0.01
N GLY A 38 5.16 16.39 0.43
CA GLY A 38 4.27 17.10 -0.48
C GLY A 38 3.25 16.22 -1.21
N PHE A 39 3.03 14.97 -0.75
CA PHE A 39 1.94 14.13 -1.22
C PHE A 39 0.89 13.93 -0.13
N GLU A 40 -0.38 13.88 -0.54
CA GLU A 40 -1.51 13.51 0.31
C GLU A 40 -2.09 12.17 -0.16
N PHE A 41 -2.24 11.21 0.75
CA PHE A 41 -2.94 9.96 0.45
C PHE A 41 -4.44 10.21 0.38
N ARG A 42 -5.04 9.94 -0.78
CA ARG A 42 -6.48 10.12 -1.03
C ARG A 42 -7.11 8.78 -1.36
N LEU A 43 -8.32 8.55 -0.84
CA LEU A 43 -9.12 7.39 -1.20
C LEU A 43 -9.53 7.48 -2.68
N THR A 44 -9.49 6.34 -3.35
CA THR A 44 -10.01 6.18 -4.70
C THR A 44 -11.22 5.24 -4.68
N GLY A 45 -12.38 5.77 -5.08
CA GLY A 45 -13.64 5.01 -5.06
C GLY A 45 -14.23 4.83 -3.66
N ALA A 46 -15.19 3.91 -3.56
CA ALA A 46 -15.86 3.57 -2.31
C ALA A 46 -15.09 2.48 -1.54
N VAL A 47 -15.14 2.55 -0.21
CA VAL A 47 -14.68 1.46 0.66
C VAL A 47 -15.71 0.33 0.60
N ASP A 48 -15.25 -0.88 0.36
CA ASP A 48 -16.04 -2.11 0.38
C ASP A 48 -15.75 -2.88 1.66
N GLY A 49 -16.73 -3.60 2.22
CA GLY A 49 -16.51 -4.33 3.45
C GLY A 49 -17.62 -5.29 3.84
N HIS A 50 -17.23 -6.39 4.48
CA HIS A 50 -18.13 -7.40 5.01
C HIS A 50 -17.41 -8.25 6.07
N HIS A 51 -18.15 -8.84 7.02
CA HIS A 51 -17.63 -9.85 7.95
C HIS A 51 -16.33 -9.45 8.69
N GLY A 52 -16.21 -8.17 9.10
CA GLY A 52 -15.00 -7.66 9.78
C GLY A 52 -13.79 -7.48 8.84
N ILE A 53 -14.03 -7.44 7.53
CA ILE A 53 -13.01 -7.15 6.51
C ILE A 53 -13.43 -5.88 5.80
N ALA A 54 -12.48 -4.97 5.56
CA ALA A 54 -12.65 -3.81 4.70
C ALA A 54 -11.57 -3.81 3.61
N ARG A 55 -11.93 -3.32 2.43
CA ARG A 55 -11.02 -3.09 1.31
C ARG A 55 -11.17 -1.66 0.84
N LEU A 56 -10.05 -0.98 0.69
CA LEU A 56 -10.00 0.38 0.16
C LEU A 56 -8.86 0.51 -0.84
N SER A 57 -9.00 1.48 -1.73
CA SER A 57 -7.96 1.87 -2.68
C SER A 57 -7.57 3.32 -2.43
N TRP A 58 -6.31 3.65 -2.73
CA TRP A 58 -5.73 4.96 -2.46
C TRP A 58 -4.67 5.34 -3.49
N GLU A 59 -4.45 6.65 -3.59
CA GLU A 59 -3.37 7.24 -4.38
C GLU A 59 -2.68 8.35 -3.56
N PRO A 60 -1.34 8.40 -3.49
CA PRO A 60 -0.64 9.58 -2.99
C PRO A 60 -0.64 10.62 -4.12
N VAL A 61 -1.33 11.73 -3.87
CA VAL A 61 -1.51 12.82 -4.83
C VAL A 61 -0.60 13.99 -4.46
N SER A 62 0.21 14.43 -5.40
CA SER A 62 1.10 15.59 -5.26
C SER A 62 0.27 16.85 -5.00
N THR A 63 0.63 17.62 -3.98
CA THR A 63 -0.01 18.90 -3.67
C THR A 63 0.43 20.01 -4.61
N ALA A 64 1.55 19.83 -5.34
CA ALA A 64 2.09 20.81 -6.26
C ALA A 64 1.38 20.79 -7.63
N ASP A 65 1.06 19.61 -8.15
CA ASP A 65 0.56 19.43 -9.52
C ASP A 65 -0.60 18.43 -9.67
N GLY A 66 -1.05 17.80 -8.59
CA GLY A 66 -2.15 16.85 -8.61
C GLY A 66 -1.81 15.49 -9.22
N SER A 67 -0.54 15.21 -9.53
CA SER A 67 -0.13 13.93 -10.09
C SER A 67 -0.18 12.78 -9.06
N ALA A 68 -0.50 11.57 -9.52
CA ALA A 68 -0.61 10.36 -8.71
C ALA A 68 0.22 9.21 -9.31
N PRO A 69 1.56 9.23 -9.13
CA PRO A 69 2.46 8.29 -9.80
C PRO A 69 2.37 6.85 -9.26
N VAL A 70 1.81 6.68 -8.06
CA VAL A 70 1.59 5.40 -7.38
C VAL A 70 0.09 5.23 -7.14
N ALA A 71 -0.38 3.99 -7.12
CA ALA A 71 -1.69 3.62 -6.58
C ALA A 71 -1.55 2.33 -5.76
N GLY A 72 -2.36 2.20 -4.72
CA GLY A 72 -2.37 1.03 -3.87
C GLY A 72 -3.75 0.68 -3.36
N SER A 73 -3.85 -0.50 -2.78
CA SER A 73 -5.05 -0.99 -2.12
C SER A 73 -4.66 -1.72 -0.84
N ASP A 74 -5.50 -1.60 0.17
CA ASP A 74 -5.33 -2.27 1.45
C ASP A 74 -6.53 -3.19 1.73
N VAL A 75 -6.23 -4.36 2.29
CA VAL A 75 -7.23 -5.23 2.92
C VAL A 75 -7.02 -5.18 4.43
N ILE A 76 -8.04 -4.75 5.15
CA ILE A 76 -8.02 -4.51 6.58
C ILE A 76 -8.89 -5.57 7.26
N THR A 77 -8.38 -6.17 8.34
CA THR A 77 -9.21 -6.98 9.24
C THR A 77 -9.50 -6.20 10.52
N LEU A 78 -10.74 -6.30 10.99
CA LEU A 78 -11.25 -5.64 12.19
C LEU A 78 -11.60 -6.66 13.27
N ASP A 79 -11.45 -6.28 14.53
CA ASP A 79 -11.97 -7.05 15.67
C ASP A 79 -13.48 -6.82 15.88
N GLY A 80 -14.07 -7.50 16.88
CA GLY A 80 -15.49 -7.37 17.22
C GLY A 80 -15.92 -5.98 17.73
N HIS A 81 -14.97 -5.08 17.98
CA HIS A 81 -15.21 -3.69 18.36
C HIS A 81 -14.89 -2.71 17.22
N GLY A 82 -14.62 -3.22 16.02
CA GLY A 82 -14.29 -2.41 14.85
C GLY A 82 -12.88 -1.82 14.86
N ARG A 83 -11.97 -2.31 15.71
CA ARG A 83 -10.57 -1.87 15.69
C ARG A 83 -9.75 -2.67 14.68
N ILE A 84 -8.78 -2.02 14.05
CA ILE A 84 -7.86 -2.66 13.10
C ILE A 84 -7.01 -3.71 13.81
N ARG A 85 -7.07 -4.94 13.31
CA ARG A 85 -6.24 -6.07 13.74
C ARG A 85 -5.06 -6.31 12.80
N SER A 86 -5.28 -6.15 11.49
CA SER A 86 -4.21 -6.22 10.50
C SER A 86 -4.54 -5.40 9.26
N VAL A 87 -3.49 -5.00 8.54
CA VAL A 87 -3.58 -4.34 7.24
C VAL A 87 -2.63 -5.06 6.29
N LEU A 88 -3.13 -5.47 5.13
CA LEU A 88 -2.37 -6.09 4.05
C LEU A 88 -2.38 -5.15 2.85
N GLY A 89 -1.24 -4.50 2.59
CA GLY A 89 -1.13 -3.51 1.52
C GLY A 89 -0.55 -4.07 0.22
N PHE A 90 -1.08 -3.57 -0.89
CA PHE A 90 -0.69 -3.89 -2.25
C PHE A 90 -0.41 -2.60 -3.04
N LEU A 91 0.56 -2.65 -3.94
CA LEU A 91 0.79 -1.59 -4.92
C LEU A 91 0.21 -2.02 -6.26
N ASP A 92 -0.82 -1.31 -6.70
CA ASP A 92 -1.55 -1.58 -7.94
C ASP A 92 -0.88 -0.91 -9.15
N ARG A 93 -0.29 0.27 -8.90
CA ARG A 93 0.48 1.02 -9.89
C ARG A 93 1.73 1.57 -9.25
N VAL A 94 2.87 1.37 -9.92
CA VAL A 94 4.16 1.94 -9.54
C VAL A 94 4.81 2.59 -10.75
N PRO A 95 5.59 3.67 -10.58
CA PRO A 95 6.37 4.23 -11.67
C PRO A 95 7.25 3.16 -12.30
N ALA A 96 7.32 3.15 -13.63
CA ALA A 96 8.35 2.38 -14.30
C ALA A 96 9.71 2.96 -13.90
N VAL A 97 10.62 2.10 -13.42
CA VAL A 97 12.02 2.49 -13.29
C VAL A 97 12.55 2.63 -14.71
N ALA A 98 12.95 3.85 -15.09
CA ALA A 98 13.69 4.09 -16.34
C ALA A 98 15.08 3.46 -16.28
#